data_AF-A0AA40ED86-F1
#
_entry.id   AF-A0AA40ED86-F1
#
_cell.length_a   1.000
_cell.length_b   1.000
_cell.length_c   1.000
_cell.angle_alpha   90.00
_cell.angle_beta   90.00
_cell.angle_gamma   90.00
#
_symmetry.space_group_name_H-M   'P 1'
#
loop_
_entity.id
_entity.type
_entity.pdbx_description
1 polymer ?
#
loop_
_entity_poly.entity_id
_entity_poly.type
_entity_poly.pdbx_seq_one_letter_code
_entity_poly.pdbx_strand_id
1 'polypeptide(L)'
;MLIKVRTLTGKELELDIEPDYTISQVKEKVEEKEGIPPVQQRLIYGGKQMVDDKTAEDYGLEGGATLHLVLALRGGRWFAVELPQASSL
;
A
#
# COMPACT_ATOMS: atom_id res chain seq x y z
N MET A 1 -9.26 -0.13 -12.12
CA MET A 1 -8.96 1.31 -12.34
C MET A 1 -7.54 1.58 -11.89
N LEU A 2 -6.80 2.38 -12.66
CA LEU A 2 -5.40 2.69 -12.35
C LEU A 2 -5.30 3.88 -11.42
N ILE A 3 -4.58 3.73 -10.32
CA ILE A 3 -4.23 4.81 -9.39
C ILE A 3 -2.72 4.89 -9.21
N LYS A 4 -2.24 6.02 -8.69
CA LYS A 4 -0.85 6.24 -8.34
C LYS A 4 -0.66 6.25 -6.83
N VAL A 5 0.40 5.62 -6.35
CA VAL A 5 0.86 5.71 -4.97
C VAL A 5 2.25 6.34 -4.98
N ARG A 6 2.38 7.51 -4.37
CA ARG A 6 3.64 8.24 -4.26
C ARG A 6 4.25 8.01 -2.88
N THR A 7 5.49 7.54 -2.84
CA THR A 7 6.25 7.35 -1.61
C THR A 7 6.91 8.65 -1.14
N LEU A 8 7.38 8.68 0.12
CA LEU A 8 8.16 9.80 0.66
C LEU A 8 9.46 10.07 -0.10
N THR A 9 10.04 9.05 -0.77
CA THR A 9 11.25 9.21 -1.59
C THR A 9 10.96 9.80 -2.97
N GLY A 10 9.67 10.04 -3.28
CA GLY A 10 9.23 10.58 -4.57
C GLY A 10 9.01 9.53 -5.66
N LYS A 11 9.15 8.24 -5.34
CA LYS A 11 8.82 7.14 -6.28
C LYS A 11 7.29 7.09 -6.47
N GLU A 12 6.84 6.96 -7.72
CA GLU A 12 5.44 6.72 -8.06
C GLU A 12 5.25 5.25 -8.46
N LEU A 13 4.18 4.65 -7.94
CA LEU A 13 3.79 3.27 -8.18
C LEU A 13 2.39 3.27 -8.79
N GLU A 14 2.20 2.57 -9.90
CA GLU A 14 0.88 2.39 -10.49
C GLU A 14 0.24 1.11 -9.94
N LEU A 15 -0.98 1.21 -9.43
CA LEU A 15 -1.78 0.08 -8.95
C LEU A 15 -3.08 0.00 -9.73
N ASP A 16 -3.45 -1.22 -10.11
CA ASP A 16 -4.79 -1.51 -10.62
C ASP A 16 -5.65 -2.07 -9.49
N ILE A 17 -6.73 -1.35 -9.18
CA ILE A 17 -7.66 -1.65 -8.08
C ILE A 17 -9.11 -1.58 -8.56
N GLU A 18 -10.05 -2.20 -7.85
CA GLU A 18 -11.49 -2.01 -8.10
C GLU A 18 -12.09 -1.03 -7.09
N PRO A 19 -13.19 -0.31 -7.41
CA PRO A 19 -13.80 0.67 -6.50
C PRO A 19 -14.28 0.08 -5.16
N ASP A 20 -14.68 -1.19 -5.16
CA ASP A 20 -15.13 -1.92 -3.97
C ASP A 20 -13.98 -2.47 -3.12
N TYR A 21 -12.72 -2.33 -3.56
CA TYR A 21 -11.58 -2.78 -2.77
C TYR A 21 -11.47 -1.98 -1.48
N THR A 22 -11.35 -2.71 -0.38
CA THR A 22 -11.03 -2.13 0.92
C THR A 22 -9.62 -1.56 0.92
N ILE A 23 -9.36 -0.59 1.80
CA ILE A 23 -8.02 -0.03 1.96
C ILE A 23 -7.03 -1.08 2.46
N SER A 24 -7.49 -2.10 3.20
CA SER A 24 -6.66 -3.28 3.51
C SER A 24 -6.15 -3.98 2.25
N GLN A 25 -7.04 -4.28 1.29
CA GLN A 25 -6.66 -4.90 0.01
C GLN A 25 -5.75 -4.01 -0.84
N VAL A 26 -5.96 -2.69 -0.82
CA VAL A 26 -5.05 -1.75 -1.51
C VAL A 26 -3.65 -1.80 -0.90
N LYS A 27 -3.52 -1.91 0.43
CA LYS A 27 -2.22 -2.05 1.11
C LYS A 27 -1.53 -3.37 0.78
N GLU A 28 -2.26 -4.47 0.63
CA GLU A 28 -1.71 -5.75 0.17
C GLU A 28 -1.09 -5.59 -1.24
N LYS A 29 -1.79 -4.93 -2.16
CA LYS A 29 -1.22 -4.61 -3.49
C LYS A 29 0.03 -3.73 -3.44
N VAL A 30 0.12 -2.81 -2.47
CA VAL A 30 1.33 -2.02 -2.23
C VAL A 30 2.46 -2.92 -1.69
N GLU A 31 2.16 -3.86 -0.79
CA GLU A 31 3.13 -4.82 -0.26
C GLU A 31 3.71 -5.69 -1.39
N GLU A 32 2.88 -6.20 -2.29
CA GLU A 32 3.32 -6.99 -3.45
C GLU A 32 4.35 -6.24 -4.32
N LYS A 33 4.24 -4.90 -4.40
CA LYS A 33 5.12 -4.07 -5.24
C LYS A 33 6.34 -3.49 -4.52
N GLU A 34 6.21 -3.14 -3.24
CA GLU A 34 7.27 -2.47 -2.48
C GLU A 34 7.91 -3.35 -1.40
N GLY A 35 7.29 -4.48 -1.04
CA GLY A 35 7.73 -5.36 0.05
C GLY A 35 7.51 -4.79 1.45
N ILE A 36 6.65 -3.77 1.58
CA ILE A 36 6.38 -3.08 2.85
C ILE A 36 5.11 -3.69 3.47
N PRO A 37 5.15 -4.27 4.69
CA PRO A 37 3.97 -4.89 5.28
C PRO A 37 2.80 -3.92 5.46
N PRO A 38 1.53 -4.30 5.21
CA PRO A 38 0.35 -3.43 5.30
C PRO A 38 0.24 -2.64 6.61
N VAL A 39 0.65 -3.28 7.70
CA VAL A 39 0.62 -2.70 9.03
C VAL A 39 1.64 -1.55 9.23
N GLN A 40 2.66 -1.48 8.38
CA GLN A 40 3.63 -0.39 8.33
C GLN A 40 3.20 0.71 7.33
N GLN A 41 2.14 0.49 6.56
CA GLN A 41 1.68 1.43 5.54
C GLN A 41 0.61 2.37 6.09
N ARG A 42 0.77 3.67 5.82
CA ARG A 42 -0.28 4.69 5.94
C ARG A 42 -0.54 5.29 4.57
N LEU A 43 -1.72 4.99 4.03
CA LEU A 43 -2.20 5.62 2.80
C LEU A 43 -2.95 6.90 3.15
N ILE A 44 -2.63 7.97 2.44
CA ILE A 44 -3.19 9.31 2.62
C ILE A 44 -3.78 9.77 1.30
N TYR A 45 -5.04 10.22 1.35
CA TYR A 45 -5.74 10.80 0.21
C TYR A 45 -6.52 12.03 0.67
N GLY A 46 -6.46 13.13 -0.10
CA GLY A 46 -7.12 14.39 0.25
C GLY A 46 -6.72 14.95 1.64
N GLY A 47 -5.50 14.70 2.09
CA GLY A 47 -5.02 15.11 3.42
C GLY A 47 -5.54 14.26 4.58
N LYS A 48 -6.30 13.19 4.32
CA LYS A 48 -6.84 12.29 5.33
C LYS A 48 -6.16 10.92 5.26
N GLN A 49 -5.78 10.38 6.43
CA GLN A 49 -5.35 8.99 6.52
C GLN A 49 -6.56 8.08 6.24
N MET A 50 -6.36 7.15 5.33
CA MET A 50 -7.36 6.17 4.95
C MET A 50 -7.44 5.06 6.00
N VAL A 51 -8.62 4.46 6.14
CA VAL A 51 -8.99 3.48 7.17
C VAL A 51 -9.31 2.15 6.48
N ASP A 52 -8.85 1.07 7.08
CA ASP A 52 -8.73 -0.26 6.46
C ASP A 52 -10.08 -0.86 6.06
N ASP A 53 -11.13 -0.62 6.85
CA ASP A 53 -12.48 -1.17 6.62
C ASP A 53 -13.31 -0.41 5.57
N LYS A 54 -12.79 0.69 5.02
CA LYS A 54 -13.46 1.49 3.99
C LYS A 54 -13.00 1.08 2.59
N THR A 55 -13.84 1.29 1.59
CA THR A 55 -13.52 1.00 0.20
C THR A 55 -12.83 2.17 -0.52
N ALA A 56 -12.28 1.93 -1.70
CA ALA A 56 -11.79 2.98 -2.58
C ALA A 56 -12.92 3.95 -2.99
N GLU A 57 -14.12 3.42 -3.24
CA GLU A 57 -15.34 4.19 -3.53
C GLU A 57 -15.77 5.08 -2.35
N ASP A 58 -15.64 4.61 -1.11
CA ASP A 58 -15.94 5.43 0.10
C ASP A 58 -15.09 6.70 0.19
N TYR A 59 -13.92 6.71 -0.44
CA TYR A 59 -13.03 7.88 -0.55
C TYR A 59 -13.19 8.64 -1.87
N GLY A 60 -14.04 8.17 -2.79
CA GLY A 60 -14.22 8.75 -4.12
C GLY A 60 -12.97 8.64 -4.98
N LEU A 61 -12.21 7.53 -4.86
CA LEU A 61 -11.05 7.31 -5.72
C LEU A 61 -11.51 7.11 -7.17
N GLU A 62 -10.94 7.91 -8.06
CA GLU A 62 -11.11 7.80 -9.50
C GLU A 62 -9.83 7.32 -10.18
N GLY A 63 -9.95 6.89 -11.44
CA GLY A 63 -8.80 6.59 -12.27
C GLY A 63 -7.85 7.79 -12.38
N GLY A 64 -6.57 7.56 -12.12
CA GLY A 64 -5.52 8.59 -12.11
C GLY A 64 -5.35 9.29 -10.77
N ALA A 65 -6.13 8.96 -9.73
CA ALA A 65 -5.95 9.52 -8.39
C ALA A 65 -4.56 9.20 -7.83
N THR A 66 -3.97 10.16 -7.10
CA THR A 66 -2.67 9.99 -6.43
C THR A 66 -2.82 9.92 -4.92
N LEU A 67 -2.46 8.78 -4.35
CA LEU A 67 -2.34 8.54 -2.92
C LEU A 67 -0.90 8.79 -2.47
N HIS A 68 -0.72 9.17 -1.22
CA HIS A 68 0.60 9.29 -0.60
C HIS A 68 0.81 8.14 0.39
N LEU A 69 1.92 7.42 0.24
CA LEU A 69 2.35 6.37 1.16
C LEU A 69 3.37 6.93 2.15
N VAL A 70 3.03 6.85 3.43
CA VAL A 70 3.90 7.16 4.57
C VAL A 70 4.12 5.90 5.38
N LEU A 71 5.34 5.73 5.89
CA LEU A 71 5.67 4.58 6.73
C LEU A 71 5.33 4.85 8.19
N ALA A 72 4.54 3.97 8.79
CA ALA A 72 4.38 3.91 10.23
C ALA A 72 5.63 3.26 10.83
N LEU A 73 6.49 4.07 11.44
CA LEU A 73 7.61 3.56 12.22
C LEU A 73 7.07 2.90 13.49
N ARG A 74 7.36 1.61 13.67
CA ARG A 74 7.29 0.96 14.99
C ARG A 74 8.63 1.14 15.70
N GLY A 75 8.59 1.48 16.99
CA GLY A 75 9.68 1.12 17.90
C GLY A 75 9.93 -0.39 17.81
N GLY A 76 11.20 -0.78 17.65
CA GLY A 76 11.62 -2.00 16.96
C GLY A 76 11.02 -3.34 17.39
N ARG A 77 10.77 -4.20 16.39
CA ARG A 77 11.01 -5.66 16.40
C ARG A 77 11.03 -6.22 14.96
N TRP A 78 11.95 -7.14 14.72
CA TRP A 78 12.54 -7.57 13.43
C TRP A 78 11.74 -8.62 12.63
N PHE A 79 11.74 -8.43 11.30
CA PHE A 79 11.68 -9.35 10.12
C PHE A 79 11.02 -10.75 10.16
N ALA A 80 10.31 -11.06 9.07
CA ALA A 80 10.49 -12.30 8.33
C ALA A 80 10.50 -11.98 6.82
N VAL A 81 11.68 -11.91 6.21
CA VAL A 81 11.80 -12.14 4.76
C VAL A 81 12.09 -13.62 4.65
N GLU A 82 11.17 -14.39 4.10
CA GLU A 82 11.45 -15.79 3.79
C GLU A 82 12.39 -15.81 2.59
N LEU A 83 13.67 -16.14 2.83
CA LEU A 83 14.61 -16.37 1.74
C LEU A 83 14.15 -17.63 0.97
N PRO A 84 14.13 -17.60 -0.37
CA PRO A 84 13.84 -18.80 -1.14
C PRO A 84 14.86 -19.88 -0.75
N GLN A 85 14.34 -21.04 -0.35
CA GLN A 85 15.15 -22.18 0.02
C GLN A 85 16.12 -22.46 -1.13
N ALA A 86 17.43 -22.44 -0.83
CA ALA A 86 18.44 -22.80 -1.80
C ALA A 86 18.14 -24.21 -2.32
N SER A 87 17.99 -24.33 -3.63
CA SER A 87 17.77 -25.60 -4.31
C SER A 87 18.95 -26.52 -3.99
N SER A 88 18.69 -27.58 -3.22
CA SER A 88 19.66 -28.63 -2.98
C SER A 88 20.00 -29.30 -4.31
N LEU A 89 21.30 -29.28 -4.66
CA LEU A 89 21.88 -30.24 -5.59
C LEU A 89 21.99 -31.60 -4.92
#